data_AF-A0A645D1J8-F1
#
_entry.id   AF-A0A645D1J8-F1
#
_cell.length_a   1.000
_cell.length_b   1.000
_cell.length_c   1.000
_cell.angle_alpha   90.00
_cell.angle_beta   90.00
_cell.angle_gamma   90.00
#
_symmetry.space_group_name_H-M   'P 1'
#
loop_
_entity.id
_entity.type
_entity.pdbx_description
1 polymer ?
#
loop_
_entity_poly.entity_id
_entity_poly.type
_entity_poly.pdbx_seq_one_letter_code
_entity_poly.pdbx_strand_id
1 'polypeptide(L)'
;MFVGVGASRVRDMFKNAVKTAPSMIFIDEIDAVGRQRGAGVGGGHDEREQTLNQLLVEMDGINDNSGVLIIAATNRPDILDPALLRPGRFDRQITVSLPDRKGREAILRVHARNKKIADDIDLGALAKRTPGFSGADLENVLNEAAILAVRNEKEVITMDLLDEAIDRVMMGPAKRSRTYTDKEKRLVAYHETGHAVIGLKLNEAQLVQKVTIIPRGVAGGYNLMTPKEETLLNTKNSLLAIITGYLGGRVAEEIVFNEISTGASNDIEQSTKLAREMVTVYGMSELGPIKYDSGEHSVFLGRDYGTQATVSGGVAFEIDQAVRQIIDDCYKRAKVIISENRDLLDKIASALLEHETLTSEQIYALADGKTIQEVFPV
;
A
#
# COMPACT_ATOMS: atom_id res chain seq x y z
N MET A 1 28.36 13.25 -28.15
CA MET A 1 27.67 13.56 -26.88
C MET A 1 27.76 15.07 -26.71
N PHE A 2 26.64 15.78 -26.73
CA PHE A 2 26.64 17.25 -26.68
C PHE A 2 26.74 17.73 -25.23
N VAL A 3 27.96 17.99 -24.77
CA VAL A 3 28.22 18.50 -23.41
C VAL A 3 27.70 19.95 -23.30
N GLY A 4 26.98 20.28 -22.22
CA GLY A 4 26.56 21.65 -21.90
C GLY A 4 25.17 22.10 -22.39
N VAL A 5 24.41 21.23 -23.05
CA VAL A 5 23.05 21.56 -23.52
C VAL A 5 22.09 21.79 -22.33
N GLY A 6 22.18 20.95 -21.29
CA GLY A 6 21.34 21.08 -20.09
C GLY A 6 21.51 22.43 -19.39
N ALA A 7 22.76 22.86 -19.15
CA ALA A 7 23.05 24.17 -18.58
C ALA A 7 22.53 25.34 -19.44
N SER A 8 22.60 25.26 -20.76
CA SER A 8 22.02 26.31 -21.62
C SER A 8 20.49 26.41 -21.46
N ARG A 9 19.80 25.26 -21.43
CA ARG A 9 18.34 25.22 -21.26
C ARG A 9 17.91 25.81 -19.92
N VAL A 10 18.66 25.54 -18.85
CA VAL A 10 18.41 26.14 -17.53
C VAL A 10 18.52 27.65 -17.59
N ARG A 11 19.59 28.20 -18.17
CA ARG A 11 19.76 29.66 -18.32
C ARG A 11 18.61 30.31 -19.11
N ASP A 12 18.23 29.69 -20.23
CA ASP A 12 17.16 30.22 -21.07
C ASP A 12 15.80 30.19 -20.35
N MET A 13 15.53 29.13 -19.58
CA MET A 13 14.33 29.01 -18.75
C MET A 13 14.23 30.15 -17.73
N PHE A 14 15.29 30.39 -16.95
CA PHE A 14 15.32 31.46 -15.94
C PHE A 14 15.23 32.85 -16.57
N LYS A 15 15.96 33.08 -17.67
CA LYS A 15 15.91 34.35 -18.41
C LYS A 15 14.49 34.65 -18.92
N ASN A 16 13.78 33.63 -19.40
CA ASN A 16 12.40 33.79 -19.85
C ASN A 16 11.43 34.06 -18.69
N ALA A 17 11.59 33.36 -17.56
CA ALA A 17 10.80 33.58 -16.35
C ALA A 17 10.96 35.01 -15.81
N VAL A 18 12.20 35.51 -15.70
CA VAL A 18 12.47 36.88 -15.24
C VAL A 18 11.90 37.92 -16.20
N LYS A 19 11.98 37.71 -17.52
CA LYS A 19 11.39 38.61 -18.52
C LYS A 19 9.86 38.66 -18.48
N THR A 20 9.22 37.60 -18.01
CA THR A 20 7.76 37.45 -17.99
C THR A 20 7.18 37.60 -16.58
N ALA A 21 7.98 38.08 -15.63
CA ALA A 21 7.55 38.28 -14.25
C ALA A 21 6.28 39.18 -14.17
N PRO A 22 5.30 38.84 -13.32
CA PRO A 22 5.30 37.73 -12.36
C PRO A 22 5.09 36.36 -13.03
N SER A 23 5.93 35.38 -12.68
CA SER A 23 5.94 34.06 -13.31
C SER A 23 6.24 32.93 -12.32
N MET A 24 5.93 31.70 -12.71
CA MET A 24 6.23 30.50 -11.94
C MET A 24 7.02 29.51 -12.80
N ILE A 25 8.12 28.99 -12.26
CA ILE A 25 8.87 27.86 -12.80
C ILE A 25 8.45 26.62 -12.03
N PHE A 26 7.92 25.60 -12.71
CA PHE A 26 7.63 24.30 -12.13
C PHE A 26 8.59 23.24 -12.70
N ILE A 27 9.34 22.57 -11.84
CA ILE A 27 10.27 21.50 -12.20
C ILE A 27 9.75 20.19 -11.61
N ASP A 28 9.15 19.36 -12.47
CA ASP A 28 8.78 18.00 -12.08
C ASP A 28 10.01 17.08 -12.08
N GLU A 29 9.97 16.01 -11.28
CA GLU A 29 11.04 15.01 -11.13
C GLU A 29 12.45 15.63 -10.97
N ILE A 30 12.59 16.58 -10.03
CA ILE A 30 13.86 17.31 -9.85
C ILE A 30 15.04 16.37 -9.53
N ASP A 31 14.79 15.17 -9.00
CA ASP A 31 15.82 14.16 -8.74
C ASP A 31 16.52 13.64 -10.01
N ALA A 32 15.95 13.85 -11.20
CA ALA A 32 16.64 13.57 -12.47
C ALA A 32 17.90 14.45 -12.67
N VAL A 33 17.87 15.69 -12.16
CA VAL A 33 18.95 16.68 -12.27
C VAL A 33 19.61 17.01 -10.93
N GLY A 34 18.91 16.78 -9.82
CA GLY A 34 19.28 17.21 -8.48
C GLY A 34 19.90 16.14 -7.60
N ARG A 35 20.33 15.00 -8.14
CA ARG A 35 20.82 13.86 -7.35
C ARG A 35 22.21 14.11 -6.74
N GLN A 36 22.39 13.73 -5.47
CA GLN A 36 23.67 13.76 -4.76
C GLN A 36 24.69 12.80 -5.40
N ARG A 37 25.97 13.18 -5.33
CA ARG A 37 27.13 12.40 -5.81
C ARG A 37 27.07 10.93 -5.35
N GLY A 38 27.39 10.01 -6.25
CA GLY A 38 27.64 8.60 -5.95
C GLY A 38 28.65 8.03 -6.95
N ALA A 39 29.49 7.08 -6.50
CA ALA A 39 30.66 6.52 -7.18
C ALA A 39 30.35 5.74 -8.49
N GLY A 40 29.68 6.37 -9.45
CA GLY A 40 29.53 5.86 -10.81
C GLY A 40 30.81 6.16 -11.59
N VAL A 41 31.65 5.14 -11.79
CA VAL A 41 32.80 5.20 -12.69
C VAL A 41 32.27 5.26 -14.13
N GLY A 42 32.01 6.46 -14.66
CA GLY A 42 31.59 6.65 -16.05
C GLY A 42 31.15 8.09 -16.38
N GLY A 43 31.59 8.60 -17.54
CA GLY A 43 31.47 10.01 -17.98
C GLY A 43 30.06 10.57 -18.25
N GLY A 44 29.01 10.01 -17.66
CA GLY A 44 27.67 10.63 -17.60
C GLY A 44 27.50 11.62 -16.44
N HIS A 45 28.53 11.76 -15.59
CA HIS A 45 28.54 12.64 -14.43
C HIS A 45 28.60 14.13 -14.83
N ASP A 46 29.41 14.46 -15.83
CA ASP A 46 29.77 15.84 -16.16
C ASP A 46 28.58 16.70 -16.66
N GLU A 47 27.68 16.15 -17.48
CA GLU A 47 26.52 16.90 -18.00
C GLU A 47 25.50 17.20 -16.89
N ARG A 48 25.23 16.20 -16.05
CA ARG A 48 24.28 16.33 -14.93
C ARG A 48 24.81 17.33 -13.92
N GLU A 49 26.08 17.23 -13.56
CA GLU A 49 26.72 18.18 -12.64
C GLU A 49 26.72 19.59 -13.20
N GLN A 50 27.03 19.77 -14.49
CA GLN A 50 26.99 21.09 -15.11
C GLN A 50 25.58 21.69 -15.09
N THR A 51 24.56 20.86 -15.33
CA THR A 51 23.16 21.28 -15.33
C THR A 51 22.68 21.63 -13.91
N LEU A 52 23.04 20.82 -12.91
CA LEU A 52 22.73 21.08 -11.50
C LEU A 52 23.41 22.37 -11.02
N ASN A 53 24.71 22.52 -11.27
CA ASN A 53 25.44 23.72 -10.87
C ASN A 53 24.86 24.98 -11.53
N GLN A 54 24.45 24.88 -12.81
CA GLN A 54 23.79 26.00 -13.47
C GLN A 54 22.46 26.34 -12.82
N LEU A 55 21.65 25.35 -12.43
CA LEU A 55 20.42 25.57 -11.69
C LEU A 55 20.68 26.32 -10.37
N LEU A 56 21.69 25.90 -9.61
CA LEU A 56 22.09 26.57 -8.37
C LEU A 56 22.52 28.02 -8.60
N VAL A 57 23.31 28.28 -9.66
CA VAL A 57 23.75 29.63 -10.03
C VAL A 57 22.58 30.53 -10.41
N GLU A 58 21.62 30.02 -11.19
CA GLU A 58 20.44 30.80 -11.57
C GLU A 58 19.52 31.08 -10.36
N MET A 59 19.38 30.13 -9.44
CA MET A 59 18.62 30.33 -8.20
C MET A 59 19.26 31.40 -7.31
N ASP A 60 20.59 31.34 -7.11
CA ASP A 60 21.32 32.33 -6.31
C ASP A 60 21.35 33.72 -7.00
N GLY A 61 21.20 33.76 -8.34
CA GLY A 61 21.18 34.98 -9.14
C GLY A 61 19.84 35.69 -9.18
N ILE A 62 18.76 35.09 -8.66
CA ILE A 62 17.46 35.73 -8.54
C ILE A 62 17.48 36.68 -7.34
N ASN A 63 17.31 37.98 -7.60
CA ASN A 63 17.07 38.95 -6.55
C ASN A 63 15.69 38.70 -5.89
N ASP A 64 15.58 38.94 -4.58
CA ASP A 64 14.37 38.75 -3.76
C ASP A 64 13.09 39.44 -4.30
N ASN A 65 13.22 40.36 -5.26
CA ASN A 65 12.12 41.14 -5.83
C ASN A 65 11.89 40.89 -7.34
N SER A 66 12.38 39.77 -7.87
CA SER A 66 12.25 39.43 -9.31
C SER A 66 10.83 39.01 -9.72
N GLY A 67 9.95 38.69 -8.77
CA GLY A 67 8.59 38.20 -9.06
C GLY A 67 8.54 36.79 -9.67
N VAL A 68 9.60 36.00 -9.53
CA VAL A 68 9.68 34.61 -10.02
C VAL A 68 9.55 33.63 -8.84
N LEU A 69 8.56 32.74 -8.91
CA LEU A 69 8.37 31.65 -7.95
C LEU A 69 8.88 30.34 -8.54
N ILE A 70 9.71 29.60 -7.80
CA ILE A 70 10.21 28.29 -8.23
C ILE A 70 9.58 27.20 -7.37
N ILE A 71 8.96 26.22 -8.01
CA ILE A 71 8.39 25.04 -7.37
C ILE A 71 9.02 23.80 -8.02
N ALA A 72 9.38 22.82 -7.20
CA ALA A 72 9.87 21.54 -7.68
C ALA A 72 9.12 20.38 -7.00
N ALA A 73 8.99 19.27 -7.72
CA ALA A 73 8.39 18.03 -7.21
C ALA A 73 9.39 16.87 -7.30
N THR A 74 9.41 16.01 -6.29
CA THR A 74 10.16 14.75 -6.29
C THR A 74 9.49 13.72 -5.40
N ASN A 75 9.62 12.46 -5.78
CA ASN A 75 9.26 11.31 -4.93
C ASN A 75 10.42 10.84 -4.05
N ARG A 76 11.62 11.42 -4.23
CA ARG A 76 12.87 10.99 -3.59
C ARG A 76 13.67 12.16 -3.01
N PRO A 77 13.18 12.82 -1.96
CA PRO A 77 13.91 13.92 -1.32
C PRO A 77 15.24 13.46 -0.71
N ASP A 78 15.36 12.18 -0.35
CA ASP A 78 16.54 11.55 0.26
C ASP A 78 17.79 11.55 -0.63
N ILE A 79 17.60 11.53 -1.95
CA ILE A 79 18.72 11.51 -2.91
C ILE A 79 19.09 12.89 -3.44
N LEU A 80 18.38 13.94 -3.04
CA LEU A 80 18.67 15.28 -3.54
C LEU A 80 19.99 15.82 -2.97
N ASP A 81 20.70 16.59 -3.78
CA ASP A 81 21.89 17.31 -3.35
C ASP A 81 21.48 18.30 -2.23
N PRO A 82 22.09 18.21 -1.04
CA PRO A 82 21.79 19.12 0.07
C PRO A 82 21.96 20.60 -0.28
N ALA A 83 22.73 20.92 -1.33
CA ALA A 83 22.88 22.27 -1.83
C ALA A 83 21.55 22.85 -2.36
N LEU A 84 20.64 22.05 -2.92
CA LEU A 84 19.33 22.50 -3.39
C LEU A 84 18.43 22.98 -2.24
N LEU A 85 18.58 22.37 -1.06
CA LEU A 85 17.73 22.59 0.11
C LEU A 85 18.24 23.72 1.03
N ARG A 86 19.28 24.46 0.62
CA ARG A 86 19.83 25.57 1.40
C ARG A 86 18.93 26.81 1.33
N PRO A 87 18.92 27.67 2.37
CA PRO A 87 18.22 28.95 2.33
C PRO A 87 18.59 29.78 1.09
N GLY A 88 17.60 30.40 0.46
CA GLY A 88 17.76 31.12 -0.81
C GLY A 88 17.53 30.28 -2.07
N ARG A 89 17.31 28.96 -1.92
CA ARG A 89 17.00 28.03 -3.03
C ARG A 89 15.64 27.38 -2.81
N PHE A 90 15.58 26.07 -2.61
CA PHE A 90 14.37 25.39 -2.13
C PHE A 90 14.34 25.42 -0.59
N ASP A 91 14.04 26.58 -0.05
CA ASP A 91 14.01 26.85 1.39
C ASP A 91 12.72 26.35 2.08
N ARG A 92 11.65 26.11 1.31
CA ARG A 92 10.38 25.52 1.76
C ARG A 92 10.21 24.12 1.24
N GLN A 93 9.99 23.19 2.17
CA GLN A 93 9.64 21.80 1.87
C GLN A 93 8.22 21.53 2.36
N ILE A 94 7.37 21.10 1.43
CA ILE A 94 5.97 20.76 1.71
C ILE A 94 5.79 19.30 1.32
N THR A 95 5.61 18.43 2.30
CA THR A 95 5.34 17.02 2.06
C THR A 95 3.85 16.83 1.79
N VAL A 96 3.52 16.30 0.61
CA VAL A 96 2.15 15.89 0.27
C VAL A 96 2.04 14.39 0.52
N SER A 97 1.47 14.02 1.65
CA SER A 97 1.24 12.62 2.01
C SER A 97 -0.02 12.05 1.33
N LEU A 98 -0.17 10.73 1.39
CA LEU A 98 -1.40 10.07 0.96
C LEU A 98 -2.62 10.65 1.71
N PRO A 99 -3.76 10.79 1.04
CA PRO A 99 -4.96 11.37 1.63
C PRO A 99 -5.55 10.48 2.74
N ASP A 100 -5.98 11.12 3.83
CA ASP A 100 -6.83 10.48 4.83
C ASP A 100 -8.22 10.16 4.25
N ARG A 101 -9.06 9.45 5.01
CA ARG A 101 -10.42 9.11 4.56
C ARG A 101 -11.24 10.32 4.06
N LYS A 102 -11.16 11.48 4.72
CA LYS A 102 -11.93 12.68 4.31
C LYS A 102 -11.35 13.28 3.02
N GLY A 103 -10.03 13.28 2.90
CA GLY A 103 -9.31 13.67 1.69
C GLY A 103 -9.69 12.78 0.52
N ARG A 104 -9.74 11.45 0.71
CA ARG A 104 -10.16 10.50 -0.32
C ARG A 104 -11.59 10.75 -0.77
N GLU A 105 -12.51 10.99 0.17
CA GLU A 105 -13.90 11.35 -0.17
C GLU A 105 -13.97 12.66 -0.98
N ALA A 106 -13.20 13.68 -0.59
CA ALA A 106 -13.14 14.95 -1.32
C ALA A 106 -12.57 14.77 -2.75
N ILE A 107 -11.51 13.97 -2.90
CA ILE A 107 -10.92 13.64 -4.20
C ILE A 107 -11.92 12.88 -5.06
N LEU A 108 -12.58 11.85 -4.52
CA LEU A 108 -13.64 11.11 -5.21
C LEU A 108 -14.75 12.06 -5.69
N ARG A 109 -15.19 12.99 -4.86
CA ARG A 109 -16.19 14.01 -5.25
C ARG A 109 -15.72 14.89 -6.40
N VAL A 110 -14.42 15.23 -6.49
CA VAL A 110 -13.88 16.02 -7.60
C VAL A 110 -13.92 15.21 -8.90
N HIS A 111 -13.40 13.98 -8.89
CA HIS A 111 -13.34 13.14 -10.09
C HIS A 111 -14.71 12.56 -10.50
N ALA A 112 -15.69 12.54 -9.57
CA ALA A 112 -17.08 12.15 -9.84
C ALA A 112 -17.88 13.19 -10.65
N ARG A 113 -17.51 14.49 -10.62
CA ARG A 113 -18.33 15.58 -11.18
C ARG A 113 -18.72 15.40 -12.66
N ASN A 114 -17.83 14.80 -13.45
CA ASN A 114 -18.02 14.62 -14.89
C ASN A 114 -18.42 13.17 -15.25
N LYS A 115 -18.94 12.39 -14.29
CA LYS A 115 -19.31 10.99 -14.48
C LYS A 115 -20.77 10.77 -14.11
N LYS A 116 -21.45 9.90 -14.87
CA LYS A 116 -22.80 9.44 -14.57
C LYS A 116 -22.74 8.36 -13.50
N ILE A 117 -22.85 8.75 -12.25
CA ILE A 117 -22.85 7.84 -11.08
C ILE A 117 -24.29 7.76 -10.56
N ALA A 118 -24.73 6.59 -10.13
CA ALA A 118 -26.06 6.42 -9.54
C ALA A 118 -26.21 7.25 -8.25
N ASP A 119 -27.40 7.81 -8.03
CA ASP A 119 -27.68 8.76 -6.95
C ASP A 119 -27.61 8.14 -5.54
N ASP A 120 -27.68 6.81 -5.45
CA ASP A 120 -27.63 6.03 -4.21
C ASP A 120 -26.20 5.73 -3.73
N ILE A 121 -25.18 6.15 -4.48
CA ILE A 121 -23.78 5.85 -4.17
C ILE A 121 -23.23 6.76 -3.07
N ASP A 122 -22.86 6.15 -1.94
CA ASP A 122 -22.12 6.82 -0.86
C ASP A 122 -20.61 6.79 -1.14
N LEU A 123 -20.07 7.92 -1.63
CA LEU A 123 -18.62 8.11 -1.84
C LEU A 123 -17.82 8.04 -0.52
N GLY A 124 -18.45 8.32 0.62
CA GLY A 124 -17.83 8.17 1.94
C GLY A 124 -17.65 6.70 2.33
N ALA A 125 -18.55 5.81 1.89
CA ALA A 125 -18.39 4.37 2.02
C ALA A 125 -17.30 3.86 1.07
N LEU A 126 -17.22 4.37 -0.16
CA LEU A 126 -16.15 4.06 -1.10
C LEU A 126 -14.77 4.44 -0.54
N ALA A 127 -14.64 5.64 0.04
CA ALA A 127 -13.40 6.11 0.66
C ALA A 127 -12.91 5.23 1.83
N LYS A 128 -13.81 4.52 2.55
CA LYS A 128 -13.44 3.55 3.59
C LYS A 128 -12.77 2.31 3.01
N ARG A 129 -13.13 1.93 1.78
CA ARG A 129 -12.68 0.70 1.12
C ARG A 129 -11.41 0.88 0.29
N THR A 130 -10.93 2.11 0.18
CA THR A 130 -9.71 2.46 -0.56
C THR A 130 -8.62 3.05 0.35
N PRO A 131 -8.29 2.46 1.53
CA PRO A 131 -7.23 2.99 2.38
C PRO A 131 -5.87 2.93 1.66
N GLY A 132 -5.05 3.97 1.85
CA GLY A 132 -3.73 4.07 1.23
C GLY A 132 -3.74 4.45 -0.25
N PHE A 133 -4.91 4.66 -0.87
CA PHE A 133 -4.98 5.09 -2.27
C PHE A 133 -4.54 6.55 -2.41
N SER A 134 -3.74 6.81 -3.45
CA SER A 134 -3.41 8.16 -3.88
C SER A 134 -4.58 8.82 -4.62
N GLY A 135 -4.47 10.12 -4.91
CA GLY A 135 -5.47 10.80 -5.72
C GLY A 135 -5.60 10.20 -7.14
N ALA A 136 -4.47 9.80 -7.73
CA ALA A 136 -4.44 9.16 -9.04
C ALA A 136 -5.11 7.77 -9.02
N ASP A 137 -4.94 7.00 -7.94
CA ASP A 137 -5.60 5.69 -7.81
C ASP A 137 -7.13 5.85 -7.73
N LEU A 138 -7.62 6.85 -6.98
CA LEU A 138 -9.06 7.13 -6.87
C LEU A 138 -9.66 7.62 -8.18
N GLU A 139 -8.94 8.46 -8.92
CA GLU A 139 -9.32 8.85 -10.28
C GLU A 139 -9.43 7.61 -11.18
N ASN A 140 -8.43 6.73 -11.10
CA ASN A 140 -8.39 5.51 -11.90
C ASN A 140 -9.55 4.57 -11.58
N VAL A 141 -9.95 4.43 -10.30
CA VAL A 141 -11.14 3.66 -9.90
C VAL A 141 -12.39 4.18 -10.60
N LEU A 142 -12.62 5.49 -10.59
CA LEU A 142 -13.81 6.08 -11.23
C LEU A 142 -13.75 5.99 -12.77
N ASN A 143 -12.56 6.00 -13.36
CA ASN A 143 -12.37 5.78 -14.80
C ASN A 143 -12.65 4.32 -15.19
N GLU A 144 -12.09 3.36 -14.47
CA GLU A 144 -12.35 1.93 -14.67
C GLU A 144 -13.84 1.59 -14.49
N ALA A 145 -14.50 2.17 -13.49
CA ALA A 145 -15.93 1.98 -13.27
C ALA A 145 -16.77 2.52 -14.44
N ALA A 146 -16.37 3.63 -15.06
CA ALA A 146 -17.02 4.16 -16.26
C ALA A 146 -16.82 3.24 -17.48
N ILE A 147 -15.60 2.72 -17.68
CA ILE A 147 -15.31 1.75 -18.76
C ILE A 147 -16.13 0.48 -18.57
N LEU A 148 -16.25 -0.01 -17.33
CA LEU A 148 -17.07 -1.15 -16.95
C LEU A 148 -18.56 -0.91 -17.22
N ALA A 149 -19.08 0.29 -16.93
CA ALA A 149 -20.46 0.65 -17.23
C ALA A 149 -20.73 0.56 -18.73
N VAL A 150 -19.87 1.16 -19.55
CA VAL A 150 -19.99 1.11 -21.02
C VAL A 150 -19.89 -0.33 -21.53
N ARG A 151 -18.94 -1.11 -21.04
CA ARG A 151 -18.75 -2.51 -21.44
C ARG A 151 -19.95 -3.40 -21.09
N ASN A 152 -20.65 -3.09 -20.00
CA ASN A 152 -21.83 -3.81 -19.54
C ASN A 152 -23.13 -3.17 -20.03
N GLU A 153 -23.06 -2.23 -21.00
CA GLU A 153 -24.21 -1.53 -21.57
C GLU A 153 -25.09 -0.83 -20.52
N LYS A 154 -24.49 -0.38 -19.41
CA LYS A 154 -25.14 0.39 -18.35
C LYS A 154 -25.00 1.90 -18.61
N GLU A 155 -26.08 2.66 -18.41
CA GLU A 155 -26.08 4.13 -18.59
C GLU A 155 -25.45 4.89 -17.42
N VAL A 156 -25.42 4.28 -16.23
CA VAL A 156 -24.91 4.85 -14.98
C VAL A 156 -23.94 3.88 -14.30
N ILE A 157 -22.96 4.45 -13.61
CA ILE A 157 -22.02 3.71 -12.77
C ILE A 157 -22.73 3.33 -11.47
N THR A 158 -22.84 2.04 -11.21
CA THR A 158 -23.46 1.45 -10.02
C THR A 158 -22.39 0.95 -9.04
N MET A 159 -22.76 0.69 -7.77
CA MET A 159 -21.81 0.29 -6.73
C MET A 159 -21.06 -1.01 -7.04
N ASP A 160 -21.71 -1.98 -7.70
CA ASP A 160 -21.07 -3.21 -8.18
C ASP A 160 -19.92 -2.95 -9.17
N LEU A 161 -20.04 -1.92 -10.02
CA LEU A 161 -19.01 -1.55 -10.98
C LEU A 161 -17.86 -0.81 -10.29
N LEU A 162 -18.16 0.03 -9.29
CA LEU A 162 -17.13 0.66 -8.46
C LEU A 162 -16.34 -0.39 -7.68
N ASP A 163 -17.01 -1.40 -7.17
CA ASP A 163 -16.38 -2.51 -6.46
C ASP A 163 -15.46 -3.32 -7.37
N GLU A 164 -15.92 -3.67 -8.57
CA GLU A 164 -15.07 -4.31 -9.58
C GLU A 164 -13.90 -3.41 -10.00
N ALA A 165 -14.10 -2.08 -10.07
CA ALA A 165 -13.05 -1.14 -10.41
C ALA A 165 -11.98 -1.03 -9.32
N ILE A 166 -12.37 -0.98 -8.04
CA ILE A 166 -11.42 -1.04 -6.91
C ILE A 166 -10.58 -2.30 -7.02
N ASP A 167 -11.23 -3.46 -7.20
CA ASP A 167 -10.53 -4.74 -7.32
C ASP A 167 -9.51 -4.73 -8.48
N ARG A 168 -9.86 -4.10 -9.60
CA ARG A 168 -8.98 -3.99 -10.78
C ARG A 168 -7.80 -3.09 -10.53
N VAL A 169 -7.99 -1.95 -9.88
CA VAL A 169 -6.90 -1.03 -9.54
C VAL A 169 -5.94 -1.69 -8.55
N MET A 170 -6.47 -2.45 -7.58
CA MET A 170 -5.64 -3.14 -6.58
C MET A 170 -4.90 -4.38 -7.13
N MET A 171 -5.64 -5.28 -7.80
CA MET A 171 -5.19 -6.65 -8.07
C MET A 171 -5.20 -7.02 -9.55
N GLY A 172 -5.65 -6.11 -10.41
CA GLY A 172 -5.86 -6.35 -11.83
C GLY A 172 -7.18 -7.08 -12.17
N PRO A 173 -7.39 -7.38 -13.45
CA PRO A 173 -8.64 -7.97 -13.93
C PRO A 173 -8.83 -9.42 -13.44
N ALA A 174 -10.09 -9.80 -13.23
CA ALA A 174 -10.48 -11.17 -12.88
C ALA A 174 -10.09 -12.17 -13.98
N LYS A 175 -9.41 -13.25 -13.59
CA LYS A 175 -8.99 -14.34 -14.48
C LYS A 175 -10.08 -15.40 -14.59
N ARG A 176 -11.18 -15.08 -15.26
CA ARG A 176 -12.32 -16.02 -15.47
C ARG A 176 -11.94 -17.29 -16.26
N SER A 177 -10.84 -17.28 -17.01
CA SER A 177 -10.36 -18.44 -17.78
C SER A 177 -9.58 -19.47 -16.96
N ARG A 178 -9.17 -19.15 -15.73
CA ARG A 178 -8.42 -20.08 -14.87
C ARG A 178 -9.41 -21.02 -14.19
N THR A 179 -9.55 -22.22 -14.71
CA THR A 179 -10.38 -23.27 -14.10
C THR A 179 -9.66 -23.86 -12.90
N TYR A 180 -10.18 -23.61 -11.70
CA TYR A 180 -9.77 -24.30 -10.49
C TYR A 180 -10.51 -25.62 -10.37
N THR A 181 -9.86 -26.61 -9.77
CA THR A 181 -10.56 -27.80 -9.29
C THR A 181 -11.39 -27.46 -8.05
N ASP A 182 -12.46 -28.22 -7.78
CA ASP A 182 -13.28 -28.01 -6.57
C ASP A 182 -12.44 -28.11 -5.28
N LYS A 183 -11.39 -28.95 -5.28
CA LYS A 183 -10.44 -29.05 -4.15
C LYS A 183 -9.70 -27.74 -3.94
N GLU A 184 -9.18 -27.12 -5.00
CA GLU A 184 -8.47 -25.84 -4.91
C GLU A 184 -9.41 -24.69 -4.52
N LYS A 185 -10.62 -24.64 -5.11
CA LYS A 185 -11.62 -23.63 -4.77
C LYS A 185 -11.99 -23.71 -3.28
N ARG A 186 -12.16 -24.93 -2.76
CA ARG A 186 -12.39 -25.19 -1.34
C ARG A 186 -11.20 -24.77 -0.48
N LEU A 187 -9.98 -25.09 -0.89
CA LEU A 187 -8.77 -24.69 -0.16
C LEU A 187 -8.68 -23.17 -0.03
N VAL A 188 -8.86 -22.44 -1.13
CA VAL A 188 -8.85 -20.97 -1.14
C VAL A 188 -9.98 -20.41 -0.28
N ALA A 189 -11.21 -20.93 -0.38
CA ALA A 189 -12.32 -20.46 0.43
C ALA A 189 -12.05 -20.55 1.94
N TYR A 190 -11.52 -21.68 2.41
CA TYR A 190 -11.18 -21.84 3.83
C TYR A 190 -9.98 -21.00 4.25
N HIS A 191 -9.00 -20.80 3.36
CA HIS A 191 -7.87 -19.92 3.59
C HIS A 191 -8.35 -18.47 3.82
N GLU A 192 -9.12 -17.91 2.88
CA GLU A 192 -9.64 -16.54 2.97
C GLU A 192 -10.58 -16.35 4.16
N THR A 193 -11.36 -17.39 4.49
CA THR A 193 -12.23 -17.40 5.66
C THR A 193 -11.44 -17.42 6.97
N GLY A 194 -10.29 -18.11 7.00
CA GLY A 194 -9.39 -18.14 8.16
C GLY A 194 -8.96 -16.73 8.56
N HIS A 195 -8.55 -15.93 7.59
CA HIS A 195 -8.27 -14.51 7.81
C HIS A 195 -9.50 -13.77 8.34
N ALA A 196 -10.67 -13.97 7.71
CA ALA A 196 -11.90 -13.26 8.08
C ALA A 196 -12.33 -13.54 9.54
N VAL A 197 -12.28 -14.79 9.97
CA VAL A 197 -12.67 -15.19 11.33
C VAL A 197 -11.77 -14.55 12.38
N ILE A 198 -10.45 -14.48 12.14
CA ILE A 198 -9.55 -13.77 13.05
C ILE A 198 -9.91 -12.29 13.15
N GLY A 199 -10.16 -11.63 12.01
CA GLY A 199 -10.56 -10.21 11.96
C GLY A 199 -11.89 -9.92 12.67
N LEU A 200 -12.82 -10.88 12.68
CA LEU A 200 -14.10 -10.75 13.38
C LEU A 200 -13.99 -10.94 14.90
N LYS A 201 -13.06 -11.78 15.36
CA LYS A 201 -12.97 -12.18 16.78
C LYS A 201 -11.97 -11.36 17.58
N LEU A 202 -10.95 -10.80 16.93
CA LEU A 202 -9.97 -9.94 17.57
C LEU A 202 -10.39 -8.47 17.43
N ASN A 203 -10.64 -7.80 18.55
CA ASN A 203 -11.06 -6.39 18.56
C ASN A 203 -9.99 -5.44 18.02
N GLU A 204 -8.72 -5.80 18.21
CA GLU A 204 -7.57 -5.04 17.74
C GLU A 204 -7.14 -5.40 16.31
N ALA A 205 -7.78 -6.41 15.69
CA ALA A 205 -7.48 -6.79 14.32
C ALA A 205 -8.16 -5.86 13.31
N GLN A 206 -7.73 -6.00 12.05
CA GLN A 206 -8.32 -5.28 10.94
C GLN A 206 -9.74 -5.79 10.67
N LEU A 207 -10.63 -4.87 10.29
CA LEU A 207 -12.01 -5.16 9.92
C LEU A 207 -12.05 -5.70 8.49
N VAL A 208 -12.79 -6.79 8.31
CA VAL A 208 -13.04 -7.39 7.01
C VAL A 208 -14.05 -6.54 6.25
N GLN A 209 -13.65 -6.02 5.09
CA GLN A 209 -14.53 -5.26 4.18
C GLN A 209 -15.14 -6.14 3.09
N LYS A 210 -14.36 -7.10 2.59
CA LYS A 210 -14.75 -7.97 1.49
C LYS A 210 -13.86 -9.21 1.46
N VAL A 211 -14.45 -10.36 1.14
CA VAL A 211 -13.72 -11.60 0.91
C VAL A 211 -14.12 -12.15 -0.45
N THR A 212 -13.16 -12.56 -1.27
CA THR A 212 -13.46 -13.17 -2.57
C THR A 212 -12.50 -14.29 -2.90
N ILE A 213 -13.02 -15.32 -3.56
CA ILE A 213 -12.25 -16.46 -4.10
C ILE A 213 -12.09 -16.36 -5.62
N ILE A 214 -12.41 -15.20 -6.20
CA ILE A 214 -12.24 -14.96 -7.63
C ILE A 214 -10.76 -14.62 -7.88
N PRO A 215 -10.06 -15.38 -8.76
CA PRO A 215 -8.65 -15.18 -9.01
C PRO A 215 -8.36 -13.84 -9.70
N ARG A 216 -7.37 -13.10 -9.18
CA ARG A 216 -6.89 -11.84 -9.77
C ARG A 216 -5.37 -11.79 -9.73
N GLY A 217 -4.76 -11.37 -10.84
CA GLY A 217 -3.30 -11.30 -10.93
C GLY A 217 -2.62 -12.63 -10.59
N VAL A 218 -1.82 -12.64 -9.52
CA VAL A 218 -1.15 -13.83 -8.98
C VAL A 218 -1.92 -14.50 -7.84
N ALA A 219 -2.94 -13.84 -7.28
CA ALA A 219 -3.72 -14.32 -6.14
C ALA A 219 -4.87 -15.25 -6.58
N GLY A 220 -5.11 -16.32 -5.81
CA GLY A 220 -6.23 -17.25 -6.01
C GLY A 220 -7.55 -16.78 -5.40
N GLY A 221 -7.46 -15.93 -4.40
CA GLY A 221 -8.52 -15.20 -3.70
C GLY A 221 -7.85 -14.07 -2.92
N TYR A 222 -8.63 -13.20 -2.29
CA TYR A 222 -8.06 -12.25 -1.34
C TYR A 222 -9.12 -11.76 -0.34
N ASN A 223 -8.61 -11.28 0.79
CA ASN A 223 -9.37 -10.65 1.85
C ASN A 223 -9.01 -9.16 1.93
N LEU A 224 -9.99 -8.28 1.71
CA LEU A 224 -9.82 -6.85 1.90
C LEU A 224 -10.03 -6.52 3.38
N MET A 225 -8.92 -6.40 4.09
CA MET A 225 -8.90 -5.97 5.48
C MET A 225 -8.53 -4.49 5.60
N THR A 226 -9.23 -3.78 6.48
CA THR A 226 -9.00 -2.34 6.71
C THR A 226 -8.87 -2.05 8.20
N PRO A 227 -8.01 -1.12 8.63
CA PRO A 227 -7.98 -0.69 10.01
C PRO A 227 -9.34 -0.15 10.47
N LYS A 228 -9.72 -0.43 11.72
CA LYS A 228 -10.93 0.14 12.33
C LYS A 228 -10.87 1.66 12.39
N GLU A 229 -9.69 2.19 12.70
CA GLU A 229 -9.38 3.61 12.73
C GLU A 229 -8.02 3.83 12.04
N GLU A 230 -7.91 4.86 11.19
CA GLU A 230 -6.64 5.29 10.62
C GLU A 230 -5.85 6.05 11.69
N THR A 231 -5.10 5.32 12.51
CA THR A 231 -4.25 5.90 13.57
C THR A 231 -2.82 6.07 13.09
N LEU A 232 -2.17 7.14 13.57
CA LEU A 232 -0.74 7.36 13.32
C LEU A 232 0.13 6.33 14.06
N LEU A 233 -0.35 5.82 15.19
CA LEU A 233 0.40 4.95 16.09
C LEU A 233 -0.24 3.57 16.15
N ASN A 234 0.60 2.54 16.12
CA ASN A 234 0.21 1.15 16.35
C ASN A 234 0.71 0.67 17.71
N THR A 235 -0.16 0.02 18.47
CA THR A 235 0.23 -0.62 19.74
C THR A 235 0.81 -2.00 19.48
N LYS A 236 1.63 -2.52 20.41
CA LYS A 236 2.13 -3.90 20.34
C LYS A 236 1.00 -4.92 20.13
N ASN A 237 -0.12 -4.75 20.84
CA ASN A 237 -1.27 -5.65 20.71
C ASN A 237 -1.93 -5.57 19.32
N SER A 238 -2.02 -4.38 18.72
CA SER A 238 -2.51 -4.21 17.34
C SER A 238 -1.61 -4.94 16.35
N LEU A 239 -0.28 -4.79 16.47
CA LEU A 239 0.68 -5.47 15.58
C LEU A 239 0.62 -7.00 15.74
N LEU A 240 0.51 -7.50 16.98
CA LEU A 240 0.31 -8.93 17.24
C LEU A 240 -1.02 -9.44 16.65
N ALA A 241 -2.08 -8.64 16.71
CA ALA A 241 -3.36 -8.99 16.10
C ALA A 241 -3.28 -9.04 14.56
N ILE A 242 -2.55 -8.11 13.94
CA ILE A 242 -2.26 -8.12 12.49
C ILE A 242 -1.48 -9.38 12.10
N ILE A 243 -0.41 -9.72 12.84
CA ILE A 243 0.37 -10.95 12.61
C ILE A 243 -0.52 -12.19 12.76
N THR A 244 -1.36 -12.24 13.81
CA THR A 244 -2.32 -13.33 14.01
C THR A 244 -3.31 -13.42 12.83
N GLY A 245 -3.74 -12.28 12.29
CA GLY A 245 -4.58 -12.18 11.09
C GLY A 245 -3.93 -12.80 9.86
N TYR A 246 -2.67 -12.47 9.57
CA TYR A 246 -1.90 -13.06 8.46
C TYR A 246 -1.74 -14.59 8.60
N LEU A 247 -1.57 -15.10 9.82
CA LEU A 247 -1.42 -16.54 10.04
C LEU A 247 -2.76 -17.30 9.97
N GLY A 248 -3.90 -16.59 9.97
CA GLY A 248 -5.24 -17.17 9.99
C GLY A 248 -5.53 -18.11 8.82
N GLY A 249 -5.15 -17.74 7.59
CA GLY A 249 -5.38 -18.58 6.41
C GLY A 249 -4.64 -19.91 6.46
N ARG A 250 -3.34 -19.87 6.82
CA ARG A 250 -2.52 -21.08 7.03
C ARG A 250 -3.12 -22.02 8.08
N VAL A 251 -3.54 -21.45 9.22
CA VAL A 251 -4.10 -22.23 10.32
C VAL A 251 -5.44 -22.86 9.94
N ALA A 252 -6.29 -22.14 9.20
CA ALA A 252 -7.54 -22.68 8.72
C ALA A 252 -7.31 -23.88 7.79
N GLU A 253 -6.33 -23.82 6.88
CA GLU A 253 -5.96 -24.95 6.04
C GLU A 253 -5.54 -26.18 6.88
N GLU A 254 -4.65 -25.97 7.86
CA GLU A 254 -4.15 -27.04 8.73
C GLU A 254 -5.29 -27.73 9.48
N ILE A 255 -6.21 -26.98 10.10
CA ILE A 255 -7.28 -27.55 10.93
C ILE A 255 -8.35 -28.23 10.05
N VAL A 256 -8.58 -27.76 8.83
CA VAL A 256 -9.66 -28.28 7.97
C VAL A 256 -9.21 -29.44 7.11
N PHE A 257 -8.04 -29.32 6.48
CA PHE A 257 -7.55 -30.29 5.49
C PHE A 257 -6.41 -31.16 6.02
N ASN A 258 -5.82 -30.82 7.16
CA ASN A 258 -4.59 -31.46 7.66
C ASN A 258 -3.46 -31.45 6.60
N GLU A 259 -3.48 -30.44 5.72
CA GLU A 259 -2.53 -30.17 4.64
C GLU A 259 -2.21 -28.67 4.66
N ILE A 260 -0.99 -28.31 4.27
CA ILE A 260 -0.55 -26.92 4.15
C ILE A 260 -0.22 -26.61 2.69
N SER A 261 -0.77 -25.52 2.16
CA SER A 261 -0.56 -25.08 0.77
C SER A 261 0.65 -24.15 0.60
N THR A 262 1.00 -23.82 -0.64
CA THR A 262 1.95 -22.72 -0.92
C THR A 262 1.29 -21.33 -0.94
N GLY A 263 -0.04 -21.26 -0.79
CA GLY A 263 -0.82 -20.02 -0.87
C GLY A 263 -0.48 -18.99 0.21
N ALA A 264 -0.13 -19.45 1.42
CA ALA A 264 0.20 -18.57 2.55
C ALA A 264 1.60 -17.91 2.46
N SER A 265 2.31 -18.02 1.34
CA SER A 265 3.69 -17.53 1.23
C SER A 265 3.80 -16.02 1.47
N ASN A 266 2.87 -15.23 0.91
CA ASN A 266 2.86 -13.78 1.10
C ASN A 266 2.52 -13.42 2.56
N ASP A 267 1.58 -14.12 3.18
CA ASP A 267 1.21 -13.86 4.57
C ASP A 267 2.35 -14.18 5.54
N ILE A 268 3.11 -15.24 5.26
CA ILE A 268 4.33 -15.59 6.01
C ILE A 268 5.39 -14.51 5.84
N GLU A 269 5.57 -13.99 4.62
CA GLU A 269 6.52 -12.90 4.35
C GLU A 269 6.13 -11.62 5.12
N GLN A 270 4.87 -11.18 5.03
CA GLN A 270 4.39 -9.97 5.70
C GLN A 270 4.42 -10.10 7.23
N SER A 271 3.98 -11.24 7.76
CA SER A 271 4.04 -11.49 9.20
C SER A 271 5.47 -11.53 9.73
N THR A 272 6.39 -12.17 9.00
CA THR A 272 7.81 -12.23 9.37
C THR A 272 8.45 -10.84 9.33
N LYS A 273 8.16 -10.06 8.28
CA LYS A 273 8.65 -8.68 8.15
C LYS A 273 8.17 -7.82 9.32
N LEU A 274 6.88 -7.86 9.63
CA LEU A 274 6.31 -7.08 10.73
C LEU A 274 6.85 -7.52 12.09
N ALA A 275 6.98 -8.82 12.33
CA ALA A 275 7.59 -9.34 13.56
C ALA A 275 9.05 -8.88 13.69
N ARG A 276 9.80 -8.83 12.59
CA ARG A 276 11.18 -8.31 12.58
C ARG A 276 11.21 -6.83 12.90
N GLU A 277 10.36 -6.01 12.27
CA GLU A 277 10.27 -4.57 12.55
C GLU A 277 9.88 -4.28 14.01
N MET A 278 8.98 -5.09 14.58
CA MET A 278 8.64 -5.03 16.01
C MET A 278 9.87 -5.20 16.90
N VAL A 279 10.78 -6.10 16.53
CA VAL A 279 11.99 -6.39 17.29
C VAL A 279 13.09 -5.35 17.01
N THR A 280 13.37 -5.04 15.75
CA THR A 280 14.56 -4.29 15.34
C THR A 280 14.35 -2.78 15.24
N VAL A 281 13.14 -2.33 14.93
CA VAL A 281 12.84 -0.91 14.70
C VAL A 281 12.04 -0.32 15.86
N TYR A 282 11.01 -1.03 16.31
CA TYR A 282 10.09 -0.52 17.34
C TYR A 282 10.51 -0.88 18.78
N GLY A 283 11.46 -1.80 18.96
CA GLY A 283 11.96 -2.20 20.28
C GLY A 283 10.87 -2.82 21.18
N MET A 284 9.98 -3.62 20.60
CA MET A 284 8.83 -4.24 21.26
C MET A 284 9.10 -5.66 21.80
N SER A 285 10.36 -6.05 21.93
CA SER A 285 10.80 -7.37 22.42
C SER A 285 11.59 -7.27 23.73
N GLU A 286 12.03 -8.42 24.25
CA GLU A 286 12.86 -8.51 25.45
C GLU A 286 14.26 -7.89 25.27
N LEU A 287 14.66 -7.61 24.02
CA LEU A 287 15.88 -6.88 23.68
C LEU A 287 15.82 -5.40 24.08
N GLY A 288 14.64 -4.91 24.44
CA GLY A 288 14.42 -3.55 24.92
C GLY A 288 14.22 -2.52 23.81
N PRO A 289 14.07 -1.24 24.18
CA PRO A 289 13.73 -0.15 23.27
C PRO A 289 14.95 0.36 22.49
N ILE A 290 15.64 -0.54 21.78
CA ILE A 290 16.84 -0.23 20.99
C ILE A 290 16.53 -0.42 19.50
N LYS A 291 16.95 0.53 18.68
CA LYS A 291 16.86 0.44 17.21
C LYS A 291 18.10 -0.27 16.66
N TYR A 292 17.93 -1.53 16.23
CA TYR A 292 18.97 -2.39 15.67
C TYR A 292 19.11 -2.27 14.15
N ASP A 293 18.03 -1.88 13.48
CA ASP A 293 17.96 -1.72 12.03
C ASP A 293 17.48 -0.31 11.68
N SER A 294 18.10 0.31 10.68
CA SER A 294 17.68 1.65 10.20
C SER A 294 16.30 1.61 9.55
N GLY A 295 15.84 0.45 9.07
CA GLY A 295 14.55 0.28 8.38
C GLY A 295 14.58 0.73 6.92
N GLU A 296 15.74 1.14 6.40
CA GLU A 296 15.92 1.54 5.00
C GLU A 296 16.46 0.38 4.17
N HIS A 297 15.59 -0.54 3.76
CA HIS A 297 15.90 -1.42 2.63
C HIS A 297 15.74 -0.66 1.31
N SER A 298 16.60 0.32 1.06
CA SER A 298 16.76 0.86 -0.30
C SER A 298 17.51 -0.19 -1.12
N VAL A 299 16.79 -0.92 -1.98
CA VAL A 299 17.31 -1.89 -2.96
C VAL A 299 18.16 -1.14 -3.99
N PHE A 300 19.38 -0.76 -3.61
CA PHE A 300 20.34 -0.15 -4.52
C PHE A 300 21.47 -1.15 -4.77
N LEU A 301 21.52 -1.64 -6.02
CA LEU A 301 22.41 -2.65 -6.58
C LEU A 301 23.92 -2.29 -6.54
N GLY A 302 24.34 -1.30 -5.76
CA GLY A 302 25.72 -0.86 -5.59
C GLY A 302 26.09 -0.47 -4.17
N ARG A 303 25.19 -0.59 -3.17
CA ARG A 303 25.49 -0.30 -1.75
C ARG A 303 25.67 -1.56 -0.89
N ASP A 304 25.18 -2.71 -1.37
CA ASP A 304 25.22 -3.99 -0.63
C ASP A 304 26.62 -4.63 -0.51
N TYR A 305 27.64 -4.13 -1.21
CA TYR A 305 29.00 -4.65 -1.06
C TYR A 305 29.74 -4.15 0.20
N GLY A 306 29.12 -3.30 1.03
CA GLY A 306 29.80 -2.67 2.16
C GLY A 306 28.96 -2.30 3.37
N THR A 307 27.67 -2.62 3.42
CA THR A 307 26.87 -2.44 4.64
C THR A 307 27.33 -3.46 5.67
N GLN A 308 28.24 -3.03 6.57
CA GLN A 308 28.56 -3.78 7.77
C GLN A 308 27.26 -4.18 8.47
N ALA A 309 27.15 -5.45 8.88
CA ALA A 309 26.07 -5.86 9.76
C ALA A 309 26.07 -4.91 10.97
N THR A 310 25.00 -4.14 11.15
CA THR A 310 24.86 -3.16 12.24
C THR A 310 24.79 -3.83 13.61
N VAL A 311 24.70 -5.15 13.64
CA VAL A 311 24.42 -5.98 14.80
C VAL A 311 25.45 -7.10 14.90
N SER A 312 25.90 -7.40 16.13
CA SER A 312 26.80 -8.53 16.38
C SER A 312 26.09 -9.86 16.14
N GLY A 313 26.84 -10.92 15.85
CA GLY A 313 26.26 -12.25 15.61
C GLY A 313 25.44 -12.80 16.79
N GLY A 314 25.81 -12.44 18.03
CA GLY A 314 25.04 -12.81 19.22
C GLY A 314 23.67 -12.14 19.27
N VAL A 315 23.62 -10.83 19.05
CA VAL A 315 22.36 -10.08 19.04
C VAL A 315 21.50 -10.46 17.83
N ALA A 316 22.10 -10.78 16.68
CA ALA A 316 21.37 -11.29 15.51
C ALA A 316 20.64 -12.60 15.84
N PHE A 317 21.28 -13.53 16.55
CA PHE A 317 20.65 -14.77 17.00
C PHE A 317 19.48 -14.50 17.96
N GLU A 318 19.64 -13.56 18.90
CA GLU A 318 18.56 -13.18 19.83
C GLU A 318 17.38 -12.52 19.10
N ILE A 319 17.64 -11.71 18.06
CA ILE A 319 16.61 -11.14 17.19
C ILE A 319 15.82 -12.25 16.49
N ASP A 320 16.50 -13.21 15.87
CA ASP A 320 15.85 -14.33 15.18
C ASP A 320 15.01 -15.19 16.14
N GLN A 321 15.50 -15.40 17.36
CA GLN A 321 14.75 -16.11 18.40
C GLN A 321 13.49 -15.34 18.82
N ALA A 322 13.59 -14.02 19.02
CA ALA A 322 12.45 -13.18 19.36
C ALA A 322 11.40 -13.14 18.25
N VAL A 323 11.83 -13.05 16.98
CA VAL A 323 10.92 -13.11 15.82
C VAL A 323 10.20 -14.45 15.78
N ARG A 324 10.92 -15.57 15.92
CA ARG A 324 10.30 -16.90 15.96
C ARG A 324 9.28 -17.03 17.08
N GLN A 325 9.61 -16.56 18.28
CA GLN A 325 8.72 -16.60 19.43
C GLN A 325 7.41 -15.82 19.16
N ILE A 326 7.51 -14.61 18.59
CA ILE A 326 6.33 -13.81 18.22
C ILE A 326 5.43 -14.55 17.23
N ILE A 327 6.02 -15.12 16.18
CA ILE A 327 5.28 -15.85 15.15
C ILE A 327 4.63 -17.11 15.76
N ASP A 328 5.35 -17.90 16.54
CA ASP A 328 4.85 -19.13 17.16
C ASP A 328 3.68 -18.85 18.12
N ASP A 329 3.77 -17.78 18.91
CA ASP A 329 2.71 -17.40 19.84
C ASP A 329 1.47 -16.88 19.11
N CYS A 330 1.65 -16.10 18.04
CA CYS A 330 0.54 -15.68 17.18
C CYS A 330 -0.08 -16.88 16.44
N TYR A 331 0.72 -17.85 16.01
CA TYR A 331 0.25 -19.08 15.37
C TYR A 331 -0.62 -19.92 16.31
N LYS A 332 -0.15 -20.14 17.54
CA LYS A 332 -0.92 -20.83 18.58
C LYS A 332 -2.22 -20.10 18.88
N ARG A 333 -2.17 -18.77 18.99
CA ARG A 333 -3.36 -17.94 19.22
C ARG A 333 -4.37 -18.07 18.08
N ALA A 334 -3.92 -18.00 16.82
CA ALA A 334 -4.78 -18.21 15.67
C ALA A 334 -5.41 -19.61 15.68
N LYS A 335 -4.64 -20.65 16.05
CA LYS A 335 -5.13 -22.04 16.16
C LYS A 335 -6.23 -22.20 17.19
N VAL A 336 -6.10 -21.56 18.35
CA VAL A 336 -7.15 -21.55 19.39
C VAL A 336 -8.41 -20.86 18.85
N ILE A 337 -8.28 -19.65 18.31
CA ILE A 337 -9.44 -18.86 17.84
C ILE A 337 -10.19 -19.59 16.72
N ILE A 338 -9.48 -20.13 15.73
CA ILE A 338 -10.12 -20.84 14.61
C ILE A 338 -10.76 -22.14 15.07
N SER A 339 -10.14 -22.87 16.01
CA SER A 339 -10.71 -24.10 16.56
C SER A 339 -11.99 -23.83 17.36
N GLU A 340 -12.01 -22.78 18.18
CA GLU A 340 -13.18 -22.38 18.96
C GLU A 340 -14.33 -21.86 18.09
N ASN A 341 -14.02 -21.35 16.89
CA ASN A 341 -14.98 -20.77 15.96
C ASN A 341 -15.14 -21.61 14.68
N ARG A 342 -14.97 -22.93 14.78
CA ARG A 342 -15.01 -23.84 13.62
C ARG A 342 -16.35 -23.78 12.87
N ASP A 343 -17.47 -23.71 13.59
CA ASP A 343 -18.80 -23.61 12.98
C ASP A 343 -18.95 -22.32 12.15
N LEU A 344 -18.36 -21.22 12.62
CA LEU A 344 -18.38 -19.94 11.89
C LEU A 344 -17.51 -20.01 10.64
N LEU A 345 -16.32 -20.62 10.75
CA LEU A 345 -15.43 -20.87 9.62
C LEU A 345 -16.15 -21.67 8.52
N ASP A 346 -16.78 -22.78 8.87
CA ASP A 346 -17.47 -23.65 7.91
C ASP A 346 -18.67 -22.95 7.24
N LYS A 347 -19.41 -22.11 7.99
CA LYS A 347 -20.53 -21.30 7.46
C LYS A 347 -20.06 -20.26 6.45
N ILE A 348 -19.06 -19.44 6.80
CA ILE A 348 -18.55 -18.39 5.91
C ILE A 348 -17.89 -19.03 4.67
N ALA A 349 -17.12 -20.10 4.84
CA ALA A 349 -16.50 -20.81 3.72
C ALA A 349 -17.54 -21.40 2.76
N SER A 350 -18.64 -21.95 3.28
CA SER A 350 -19.74 -22.46 2.44
C SER A 350 -20.43 -21.34 1.66
N ALA A 351 -20.70 -20.20 2.30
CA ALA A 351 -21.26 -19.03 1.63
C ALA A 351 -20.31 -18.49 0.54
N LEU A 352 -19.00 -18.50 0.78
CA LEU A 352 -17.99 -18.12 -0.23
C LEU A 352 -17.96 -19.08 -1.41
N LEU A 353 -18.15 -20.38 -1.18
CA LEU A 353 -18.18 -21.36 -2.28
C LEU A 353 -19.41 -21.18 -3.18
N GLU A 354 -20.53 -20.75 -2.62
CA GLU A 354 -21.79 -20.50 -3.34
C GLU A 354 -21.79 -19.14 -4.06
N HIS A 355 -21.39 -18.06 -3.39
CA HIS A 355 -21.51 -16.69 -3.92
C HIS A 355 -20.20 -16.08 -4.44
N GLU A 356 -19.06 -16.76 -4.23
CA GLU A 356 -17.70 -16.39 -4.64
C GLU A 356 -17.14 -15.10 -4.03
N THR A 357 -17.99 -14.20 -3.55
CA THR A 357 -17.64 -12.92 -2.94
C THR A 357 -18.64 -12.58 -1.83
N LEU A 358 -18.14 -12.18 -0.67
CA LEU A 358 -18.93 -11.70 0.46
C LEU A 358 -18.51 -10.29 0.86
N THR A 359 -19.46 -9.39 1.14
CA THR A 359 -19.19 -8.06 1.71
C THR A 359 -19.13 -8.10 3.24
N SER A 360 -18.65 -7.03 3.86
CA SER A 360 -18.61 -6.88 5.31
C SER A 360 -19.99 -7.09 5.95
N GLU A 361 -21.04 -6.45 5.43
CA GLU A 361 -22.39 -6.59 6.00
C GLU A 361 -22.85 -8.05 6.00
N GLN A 362 -22.55 -8.78 4.93
CA GLN A 362 -22.89 -10.19 4.78
C GLN A 362 -22.11 -11.07 5.75
N ILE A 363 -20.81 -10.80 5.91
CA ILE A 363 -19.94 -11.53 6.83
C ILE A 363 -20.36 -11.29 8.29
N TYR A 364 -20.65 -10.05 8.67
CA TYR A 364 -21.16 -9.74 10.01
C TYR A 364 -22.54 -10.37 10.25
N ALA A 365 -23.42 -10.36 9.26
CA ALA A 365 -24.73 -11.02 9.35
C ALA A 365 -24.61 -12.54 9.58
N LEU A 366 -23.68 -13.21 8.88
CA LEU A 366 -23.38 -14.63 9.10
C LEU A 366 -22.76 -14.87 10.48
N ALA A 367 -21.92 -13.95 10.97
CA ALA A 367 -21.32 -14.01 12.29
C ALA A 367 -22.35 -13.85 13.42
N ASP A 368 -23.38 -13.01 13.22
CA ASP A 368 -24.51 -12.82 14.13
C ASP A 368 -25.52 -13.98 14.10
N GLY A 369 -25.28 -15.01 13.28
CA GLY A 369 -26.05 -16.24 13.25
C GLY A 369 -27.19 -16.28 12.22
N LYS A 370 -27.29 -15.29 11.32
CA LYS A 370 -28.22 -15.36 10.19
C LYS A 370 -27.83 -16.47 9.22
N THR A 371 -28.82 -17.07 8.59
CA THR A 371 -28.63 -18.10 7.57
C THR A 371 -28.22 -17.48 6.23
N ILE A 372 -27.58 -18.26 5.35
CA ILE A 372 -27.16 -17.80 4.02
C ILE A 372 -28.36 -17.23 3.23
N GLN A 373 -29.52 -17.86 3.35
CA GLN A 373 -30.77 -17.42 2.69
C GLN A 373 -31.29 -16.07 3.19
N GLU A 374 -31.04 -15.71 4.45
CA GLU A 374 -31.42 -14.41 5.01
C GLU A 374 -30.44 -13.30 4.63
N VAL A 375 -29.19 -13.66 4.32
CA VAL A 375 -28.13 -12.73 3.92
C VAL A 375 -28.14 -12.45 2.41
N PHE A 376 -28.55 -13.45 1.62
CA PHE A 376 -28.73 -13.37 0.17
C PHE A 376 -30.20 -13.57 -0.20
N PRO A 377 -31.08 -12.57 0.04
CA PRO A 377 -32.45 -12.64 -0.44
C PRO A 377 -32.46 -12.66 -1.98
N VAL A 378 -33.20 -13.62 -2.54
CA VAL A 378 -33.35 -13.90 -3.98
C VAL A 378 -33.94 -12.73 -4.74
#